data_AF-A0A7X7J9H8-F1
#
_entry.id   AF-A0A7X7J9H8-F1
#
_cell.length_a   1.000
_cell.length_b   1.000
_cell.length_c   1.000
_cell.angle_alpha   90.00
_cell.angle_beta   90.00
_cell.angle_gamma   90.00
#
_symmetry.space_group_name_H-M   'P 1'
#
loop_
_entity.id
_entity.type
_entity.pdbx_description
1 polymer ?
#
loop_
_entity_poly.entity_id
_entity_poly.type
_entity_poly.pdbx_seq_one_letter_code
_entity_poly.pdbx_strand_id
1 'polypeptide(L)'
;MRRSTSEAATAVVHGMHPTRGYPVTWRITPVPGRRGRAEFLVEQADGMIEDDDAWYYAIKTVEVVTADEARELVDAVAPSGPAVRSA
;
A
#
# COMPACT_ATOMS: atom_id res chain seq x y z
N MET A 1 5.71 31.30 7.21
CA MET A 1 6.31 30.01 7.62
C MET A 1 5.19 29.07 8.00
N ARG A 2 4.96 27.98 7.23
CA ARG A 2 4.19 26.75 7.52
C ARG A 2 3.51 26.19 6.25
N ARG A 3 4.11 25.14 5.71
CA ARG A 3 3.47 23.82 5.50
C ARG A 3 4.64 22.85 5.37
N SER A 4 4.96 22.13 6.43
CA SER A 4 5.63 20.85 6.29
C SER A 4 4.62 19.98 5.55
N THR A 5 4.74 19.90 4.23
CA THR A 5 4.21 18.76 3.49
C THR A 5 4.85 17.56 4.17
N SER A 6 4.09 16.84 4.99
CA SER A 6 4.45 15.47 5.33
C SER A 6 4.81 14.83 4.01
N GLU A 7 6.06 14.42 3.83
CA GLU A 7 6.34 13.31 2.93
C GLU A 7 5.29 12.27 3.31
N ALA A 8 4.33 12.03 2.43
CA ALA A 8 3.26 11.11 2.73
C ALA A 8 3.95 9.75 2.83
N ALA A 9 4.11 9.22 4.04
CA ALA A 9 4.87 8.01 4.28
C ALA A 9 4.22 6.87 3.49
N THR A 10 4.92 6.40 2.46
CA THR A 10 4.50 5.23 1.67
C THR A 10 4.56 4.00 2.58
N ALA A 11 3.45 3.28 2.69
CA ALA A 11 3.43 1.99 3.37
C ALA A 11 3.83 0.89 2.39
N VAL A 12 4.72 0.00 2.82
CA VAL A 12 5.10 -1.20 2.07
C VAL A 12 4.47 -2.42 2.75
N VAL A 13 3.76 -3.24 1.99
CA VAL A 13 3.08 -4.44 2.48
C VAL A 13 3.55 -5.64 1.67
N HIS A 14 3.91 -6.71 2.37
CA HIS A 14 4.28 -7.98 1.76
C HIS A 14 3.29 -9.06 2.18
N GLY A 15 3.00 -9.98 1.27
CA GLY A 15 2.27 -11.20 1.60
C GLY A 15 1.87 -11.99 0.37
N MET A 16 0.75 -12.69 0.41
CA MET A 16 0.32 -13.58 -0.67
C MET A 16 -0.82 -12.95 -1.46
N HIS A 17 -0.77 -13.05 -2.79
CA HIS A 17 -1.86 -12.60 -3.66
C HIS A 17 -3.15 -13.33 -3.27
N PRO A 18 -4.24 -12.62 -2.89
CA PRO A 18 -5.40 -13.24 -2.24
C PRO A 18 -6.12 -14.27 -3.12
N THR A 19 -6.14 -14.05 -4.44
CA THR A 19 -6.76 -14.98 -5.40
C THR A 19 -5.79 -15.93 -6.10
N ARG A 20 -4.51 -15.55 -6.25
CA ARG A 20 -3.53 -16.30 -7.06
C ARG A 20 -2.51 -17.10 -6.23
N GLY A 21 -2.39 -16.81 -4.94
CA GLY A 21 -1.59 -17.60 -4.00
C GLY A 21 -0.08 -17.53 -4.20
N TYR A 22 0.46 -16.54 -4.92
CA TYR A 22 1.89 -16.29 -5.03
C TYR A 22 2.31 -15.04 -4.23
N PRO A 23 3.59 -14.87 -3.87
CA PRO A 23 4.04 -13.71 -3.10
C PRO A 23 3.88 -12.39 -3.87
N VAL A 24 3.50 -11.32 -3.18
CA VAL A 24 3.34 -9.97 -3.75
C VAL A 24 3.88 -8.92 -2.81
N THR A 25 4.31 -7.80 -3.40
CA THR A 25 4.69 -6.58 -2.69
C THR A 25 3.82 -5.43 -3.16
N TRP A 26 3.27 -4.69 -2.21
CA TRP A 26 2.50 -3.48 -2.44
C TRP A 26 3.18 -2.26 -1.85
N ARG A 27 3.15 -1.14 -2.59
CA ARG A 27 3.42 0.20 -2.04
C ARG A 27 2.17 1.04 -2.10
N ILE A 28 1.77 1.58 -0.95
CA ILE A 28 0.55 2.35 -0.76
C ILE A 28 0.94 3.76 -0.38
N THR A 29 0.73 4.71 -1.30
CA THR A 29 1.13 6.11 -1.12
C THR A 29 -0.13 6.98 -1.04
N PRO A 30 -0.35 7.75 0.05
CA PRO A 30 -1.45 8.69 0.12
C PRO A 30 -1.33 9.74 -0.99
N VAL A 31 -2.42 9.99 -1.72
CA VAL A 31 -2.49 11.05 -2.74
C VAL A 31 -3.60 12.05 -2.40
N PRO A 32 -3.50 13.31 -2.85
CA PRO A 32 -4.58 14.27 -2.67
C PRO A 32 -5.85 13.79 -3.38
N GLY A 33 -6.84 13.34 -2.61
CA GLY A 33 -8.06 12.82 -3.19
C GLY A 33 -9.04 13.90 -3.61
N ARG A 34 -10.03 13.51 -4.42
CA ARG A 34 -11.04 14.44 -4.92
C ARG A 34 -12.09 14.71 -3.85
N ARG A 35 -12.54 15.97 -3.75
CA ARG A 35 -13.68 16.40 -2.90
C ARG A 35 -13.54 16.05 -1.41
N GLY A 36 -12.32 16.06 -0.87
CA GLY A 36 -12.06 15.84 0.55
C GLY A 36 -12.11 14.37 1.00
N ARG A 37 -12.15 13.42 0.06
CA ARG A 37 -11.93 12.00 0.35
C ARG A 37 -10.45 11.67 0.28
N ALA A 38 -9.98 10.76 1.13
CA ALA A 38 -8.62 10.23 1.04
C ALA A 38 -8.55 9.19 -0.09
N GLU A 39 -7.53 9.31 -0.94
CA GLU A 39 -7.23 8.39 -2.02
C GLU A 39 -5.78 7.91 -1.85
N PHE A 40 -5.50 6.71 -2.35
CA PHE A 40 -4.20 6.06 -2.24
C PHE A 40 -3.78 5.53 -3.61
N LEU A 41 -2.55 5.82 -4.00
CA LEU A 41 -1.90 5.14 -5.11
C LEU A 41 -1.37 3.81 -4.59
N VAL A 42 -1.86 2.72 -5.17
CA VAL A 42 -1.42 1.36 -4.89
C VAL A 42 -0.63 0.86 -6.09
N GLU A 43 0.64 0.59 -5.86
CA GLU A 43 1.50 -0.11 -6.80
C GLU A 43 1.67 -1.56 -6.32
N GLN A 44 1.51 -2.53 -7.22
CA GLN A 44 1.68 -3.96 -6.94
C GLN A 44 2.74 -4.55 -7.86
N ALA A 45 3.68 -5.29 -7.29
CA ALA A 45 4.57 -6.17 -8.03
C ALA A 45 4.46 -7.62 -7.52
N ASP A 46 4.65 -8.58 -8.42
CA ASP A 46 4.77 -9.98 -8.07
C ASP A 46 6.14 -10.21 -7.42
N GLY A 47 6.17 -11.00 -6.34
CA GLY A 47 7.35 -11.33 -5.57
C GLY A 47 7.48 -10.58 -4.23
N MET A 48 8.39 -11.06 -3.38
CA MET A 48 8.83 -10.39 -2.16
C MET A 48 9.99 -9.46 -2.53
N ILE A 49 9.74 -8.16 -2.62
CA ILE A 49 10.70 -7.16 -3.08
C ILE A 49 11.03 -6.22 -1.94
N GLU A 50 12.17 -6.44 -1.28
CA GLU A 50 12.64 -5.59 -0.17
C GLU A 50 13.59 -4.48 -0.63
N ASP A 51 14.20 -4.65 -1.81
CA ASP A 51 15.20 -3.75 -2.37
C ASP A 51 14.56 -2.66 -3.26
N ASP A 52 14.98 -1.41 -3.08
CA ASP A 52 14.42 -0.26 -3.80
C ASP A 52 14.77 -0.27 -5.30
N ASP A 53 15.96 -0.75 -5.68
CA ASP A 53 16.35 -0.84 -7.09
C ASP A 53 15.55 -1.95 -7.78
N ALA A 54 15.40 -3.11 -7.13
CA ALA A 54 14.54 -4.19 -7.60
C ALA A 54 13.08 -3.71 -7.73
N TRP A 55 12.59 -2.91 -6.79
CA TRP A 55 11.27 -2.28 -6.89
C TRP A 55 11.20 -1.32 -8.08
N TYR A 56 12.23 -0.50 -8.30
CA TYR A 56 12.25 0.48 -9.38
C TYR A 56 12.07 -0.18 -10.76
N TYR A 57 12.72 -1.33 -10.99
CA TYR A 57 12.68 -2.06 -12.26
C TYR A 57 11.54 -3.09 -12.38
N ALA A 58 10.81 -3.37 -11.31
CA ALA A 58 9.71 -4.33 -11.33
C ALA A 58 8.56 -3.87 -12.25
N ILE A 59 7.92 -4.83 -12.94
CA ILE A 59 6.66 -4.60 -13.63
C ILE A 59 5.57 -4.44 -12.57
N LYS A 60 4.85 -3.31 -12.60
CA LYS A 60 3.84 -2.97 -11.61
C LYS A 60 2.46 -2.84 -12.22
N THR A 61 1.47 -3.32 -11.50
CA THR A 61 0.08 -2.85 -11.66
C THR A 61 -0.09 -1.62 -10.77
N VAL A 62 -0.74 -0.59 -11.29
CA VAL A 62 -0.91 0.69 -10.59
C VAL A 62 -2.37 1.09 -10.61
N GLU A 63 -2.93 1.38 -9.45
CA GLU A 63 -4.32 1.78 -9.28
C GLU A 63 -4.44 2.90 -8.25
N VAL A 64 -5.43 3.78 -8.41
CA VAL A 64 -5.83 4.73 -7.37
C VAL A 64 -7.11 4.22 -6.73
N VAL A 65 -7.06 3.99 -5.43
CA VAL A 65 -8.16 3.44 -4.65
C VAL A 65 -8.58 4.39 -3.54
N THR A 66 -9.81 4.24 -3.07
CA THR A 66 -10.33 4.92 -1.89
C THR A 66 -9.71 4.37 -0.60
N ALA A 67 -9.92 5.07 0.52
CA ALA A 67 -9.48 4.59 1.83
C ALA A 67 -10.09 3.23 2.23
N ASP A 68 -11.35 2.98 1.88
CA ASP A 68 -12.04 1.73 2.21
C ASP A 68 -11.43 0.56 1.42
N GLU A 69 -11.22 0.74 0.12
CA GLU A 69 -10.57 -0.25 -0.75
C GLU A 69 -9.12 -0.53 -0.33
N ALA A 70 -8.34 0.51 0.05
CA ALA A 70 -6.98 0.34 0.56
C ALA A 70 -6.95 -0.50 1.85
N ARG A 71 -7.93 -0.30 2.73
CA ARG A 71 -8.05 -1.08 3.97
C ARG A 71 -8.37 -2.55 3.66
N GLU A 72 -9.31 -2.81 2.78
CA GLU A 72 -9.67 -4.17 2.36
C GLU A 72 -8.46 -4.91 1.75
N LEU A 73 -7.64 -4.23 0.96
CA LEU A 73 -6.41 -4.78 0.40
C LEU A 73 -5.42 -5.21 1.49
N VAL A 74 -5.20 -4.37 2.51
CA VAL A 74 -4.30 -4.68 3.62
C VAL A 74 -4.82 -5.88 4.43
N ASP A 75 -6.12 -5.89 4.75
CA ASP A 75 -6.75 -6.96 5.51
C ASP A 75 -6.68 -8.32 4.78
N ALA A 76 -6.74 -8.30 3.44
CA ALA A 76 -6.68 -9.52 2.62
C ALA A 76 -5.29 -10.20 2.61
N VAL A 77 -4.22 -9.48 2.91
CA VAL A 77 -2.83 -9.98 2.74
C VAL A 77 -2.05 -10.08 4.04
N ALA A 78 -2.47 -9.35 5.05
CA ALA A 78 -2.07 -9.59 6.42
C ALA A 78 -3.30 -10.09 7.22
N PRO A 79 -3.72 -11.37 7.08
CA PRO A 79 -4.87 -11.93 7.81
C PRO A 79 -4.66 -12.03 9.34
N SER A 80 -3.65 -11.36 9.88
CA SER A 80 -3.40 -11.18 11.31
C SER A 80 -2.62 -9.89 11.52
N GLY A 81 -3.31 -8.74 11.58
CA GLY A 81 -2.70 -7.54 12.14
C GLY A 81 -2.31 -7.78 13.61
N PRO A 82 -1.21 -7.21 14.13
CA PRO A 82 -1.01 -7.16 15.58
C PRO A 82 -2.20 -6.42 16.19
N ALA A 83 -2.76 -6.99 17.27
CA ALA A 83 -3.80 -6.35 18.05
C ALA A 83 -3.31 -4.95 18.47
N VAL A 84 -3.88 -3.90 17.88
CA VAL A 84 -3.77 -2.54 18.41
C VAL A 84 -4.52 -2.54 19.73
N ARG A 85 -3.80 -2.83 20.83
CA ARG A 85 -4.29 -2.53 22.17
C ARG A 85 -4.17 -1.03 22.37
N SER A 86 -5.28 -0.33 22.30
CA SER A 86 -5.39 1.01 22.89
C SER A 86 -5.13 0.88 24.39
N ALA A 87 -4.12 1.61 24.87
CA ALA A 87 -3.89 1.87 26.29
C ALA A 87 -4.71 3.09 26.74
#